data_AF-A0A6H1X158-F1
#
_entry.id   AF-A0A6H1X158-F1
#
_cell.length_a   1.000
_cell.length_b   1.000
_cell.length_c   1.000
_cell.angle_alpha   90.00
_cell.angle_beta   90.00
_cell.angle_gamma   90.00
#
_symmetry.space_group_name_H-M   'P 1'
#
loop_
_entity.id
_entity.type
_entity.pdbx_description
1 polymer ?
#
loop_
_entity_poly.entity_id
_entity_poly.type
_entity_poly.pdbx_seq_one_letter_code
_entity_poly.pdbx_strand_id
1 'polypeptide(L)'
;MKKENISRKVTSREYAMKLIYQNSITKEEIDNLDLFVDEFVENNAEYILNRYEELRLQHSNNPDLSLDSIDIDEAIDREYIKKICLTLEKNEEKINTLINSNARNWTVNRIAKVDLAILKLAIAEIIAIEDIPQRVSVNEAIELAKIYCDDKSPKFINGILGSVISELESK
;
A
#
# COMPACT_ATOMS: atom_id res chain seq x y z
N MET A 1 5.70 11.72 16.18
CA MET A 1 5.69 10.23 16.05
C MET A 1 7.10 9.72 16.21
N LYS A 2 7.36 8.70 17.04
CA LYS A 2 8.68 8.07 17.14
C LYS A 2 9.09 7.52 15.76
N LYS A 3 10.34 7.74 15.35
CA LYS A 3 10.87 7.41 14.01
C LYS A 3 10.71 5.93 13.64
N GLU A 4 10.76 5.01 14.61
CA GLU A 4 10.52 3.57 14.42
C GLU A 4 9.12 3.26 13.85
N ASN A 5 8.14 4.10 14.13
CA ASN A 5 6.77 3.93 13.62
C ASN A 5 6.66 4.21 12.10
N ILE A 6 7.61 4.97 11.52
CA ILE A 6 7.57 5.32 10.09
C ILE A 6 8.00 4.12 9.25
N SER A 7 9.14 3.49 9.58
CA SER A 7 9.63 2.32 8.84
C SER A 7 8.61 1.19 8.80
N ARG A 8 7.97 0.87 9.94
CA ARG A 8 6.93 -0.18 10.00
C ARG A 8 5.73 0.15 9.11
N LYS A 9 5.30 1.42 9.09
CA LYS A 9 4.18 1.87 8.25
C LYS A 9 4.50 1.78 6.75
N VAL A 10 5.69 2.22 6.36
CA VAL A 10 6.14 2.16 4.95
C VAL A 10 6.27 0.70 4.51
N THR A 11 6.90 -0.16 5.32
CA THR A 11 6.98 -1.61 5.04
C THR A 11 5.59 -2.23 4.91
N SER A 12 4.67 -1.93 5.82
CA SER A 12 3.32 -2.48 5.80
C SER A 12 2.55 -2.08 4.54
N ARG A 13 2.67 -0.82 4.08
CA ARG A 13 2.09 -0.36 2.81
C ARG A 13 2.68 -1.07 1.60
N GLU A 14 4.00 -1.19 1.57
CA GLU A 14 4.70 -1.84 0.48
C GLU A 14 4.26 -3.30 0.33
N TYR A 15 4.15 -4.03 1.44
CA TYR A 15 3.73 -5.43 1.42
C TYR A 15 2.22 -5.60 1.22
N ALA A 16 1.39 -4.66 1.67
CA ALA A 16 -0.01 -4.62 1.26
C ALA A 16 -0.15 -4.44 -0.26
N MET A 17 0.63 -3.53 -0.87
CA MET A 17 0.65 -3.33 -2.32
C MET A 17 1.09 -4.60 -3.06
N LYS A 18 2.15 -5.27 -2.59
CA LYS A 18 2.63 -6.54 -3.17
C LYS A 18 1.57 -7.63 -3.10
N LEU A 19 0.85 -7.74 -1.98
CA LEU A 19 -0.24 -8.70 -1.81
C LEU A 19 -1.40 -8.42 -2.78
N ILE A 20 -1.81 -7.15 -2.92
CA ILE A 20 -2.84 -6.72 -3.88
C ILE A 20 -2.42 -7.05 -5.31
N TYR A 21 -1.16 -6.78 -5.64
CA TYR A 21 -0.59 -7.08 -6.95
C TYR A 21 -0.58 -8.60 -7.22
N GLN A 22 -0.08 -9.40 -6.28
CA GLN A 22 -0.08 -10.86 -6.37
C GLN A 22 -1.48 -11.40 -6.62
N ASN A 23 -2.46 -10.97 -5.80
CA ASN A 23 -3.84 -11.43 -5.95
C ASN A 23 -4.46 -11.03 -7.31
N SER A 24 -4.07 -9.86 -7.87
CA SER A 24 -4.49 -9.45 -9.21
C SER A 24 -3.93 -10.32 -10.36
N ILE A 25 -2.92 -11.15 -10.07
CA ILE A 25 -2.29 -12.07 -11.01
C ILE A 25 -2.83 -13.47 -10.80
N THR A 26 -2.79 -13.97 -9.56
CA THR A 26 -3.18 -15.35 -9.23
C THR A 26 -4.70 -15.54 -9.28
N LYS A 27 -5.47 -14.51 -8.90
CA LYS A 27 -6.93 -14.57 -8.74
C LYS A 27 -7.34 -15.70 -7.80
N GLU A 28 -6.55 -15.91 -6.75
CA GLU A 28 -6.84 -16.91 -5.73
C GLU A 28 -8.08 -16.50 -4.95
N GLU A 29 -8.97 -17.46 -4.72
CA GLU A 29 -10.10 -17.28 -3.82
C GLU A 29 -9.57 -17.28 -2.38
N ILE A 30 -9.89 -16.25 -1.61
CA ILE A 30 -9.43 -16.10 -0.24
C ILE A 30 -10.51 -16.69 0.68
N ASP A 31 -10.37 -17.97 1.02
CA ASP A 31 -11.29 -18.66 1.93
C ASP A 31 -11.14 -18.18 3.39
N ASN A 32 -9.89 -17.90 3.80
CA ASN A 32 -9.56 -17.43 5.13
C ASN A 32 -8.49 -16.32 5.04
N LEU A 33 -8.92 -15.07 5.26
CA LEU A 33 -8.04 -13.92 5.14
C LEU A 33 -6.92 -13.89 6.17
N ASP A 34 -7.17 -14.36 7.40
CA ASP A 34 -6.14 -14.38 8.44
C ASP A 34 -4.99 -15.30 8.04
N LEU A 35 -5.32 -16.55 7.67
CA LEU A 35 -4.34 -17.52 7.20
C LEU A 35 -3.62 -17.02 5.94
N PHE A 36 -4.35 -16.44 5.00
CA PHE A 36 -3.76 -15.93 3.75
C PHE A 36 -2.75 -14.80 4.00
N VAL A 37 -3.05 -13.85 4.89
CA VAL A 37 -2.12 -12.77 5.24
C VAL A 37 -0.93 -13.31 6.04
N ASP A 38 -1.17 -14.24 6.97
CA ASP A 38 -0.11 -14.84 7.78
C ASP A 38 0.87 -15.62 6.90
N GLU A 39 0.38 -16.51 6.03
CA GLU A 39 1.20 -17.24 5.06
C GLU A 39 1.95 -16.31 4.12
N PHE A 40 1.30 -15.24 3.62
CA PHE A 40 1.98 -14.26 2.79
C PHE A 40 3.15 -13.57 3.53
N VAL A 41 2.94 -13.19 4.79
CA VAL A 41 4.00 -12.56 5.60
C VAL A 41 5.12 -13.54 5.92
N GLU A 42 4.81 -14.78 6.31
CA GLU A 42 5.81 -15.81 6.59
C GLU A 42 6.67 -16.13 5.35
N ASN A 43 6.02 -16.30 4.19
CA ASN A 43 6.71 -16.56 2.93
C ASN A 43 7.61 -15.39 2.47
N ASN A 44 7.41 -14.19 3.01
CA ASN A 44 8.16 -12.99 2.68
C ASN A 44 9.01 -12.46 3.85
N ALA A 45 9.11 -13.18 4.97
CA ALA A 45 9.64 -12.67 6.23
C ALA A 45 11.07 -12.10 6.09
N GLU A 46 11.97 -12.81 5.42
CA GLU A 46 13.35 -12.35 5.21
C GLU A 46 13.39 -11.02 4.44
N TYR A 47 12.60 -10.89 3.37
CA TYR A 47 12.54 -9.64 2.59
C TYR A 47 11.90 -8.50 3.38
N ILE A 48 10.88 -8.80 4.20
CA ILE A 48 10.19 -7.82 5.05
C ILE A 48 11.18 -7.25 6.06
N LEU A 49 11.94 -8.12 6.74
CA LEU A 49 12.93 -7.73 7.73
C LEU A 49 14.04 -6.88 7.09
N ASN A 50 14.62 -7.35 5.99
CA ASN A 50 15.65 -6.60 5.26
C ASN A 50 15.16 -5.21 4.82
N ARG A 51 13.92 -5.12 4.31
CA ARG A 51 13.33 -3.85 3.88
C ARG A 51 13.07 -2.92 5.06
N TYR A 52 12.57 -3.45 6.17
CA TYR A 52 12.35 -2.68 7.38
C TYR A 52 13.66 -2.14 7.97
N GLU A 53 14.73 -2.95 7.98
CA GLU A 53 16.07 -2.54 8.39
C GLU A 53 16.62 -1.42 7.51
N GLU A 54 16.53 -1.56 6.19
CA GLU A 54 16.95 -0.52 5.23
C GLU A 54 16.26 0.81 5.54
N LEU A 55 14.93 0.79 5.73
CA LEU A 55 14.14 1.97 6.05
C LEU A 55 14.49 2.54 7.43
N ARG A 56 14.74 1.69 8.44
CA ARG A 56 15.20 2.15 9.76
C ARG A 56 16.53 2.89 9.66
N LEU A 57 17.49 2.37 8.89
CA LEU A 57 18.79 3.03 8.69
C LEU A 57 18.62 4.37 7.96
N GLN A 58 17.78 4.43 6.93
CA GLN A 58 17.48 5.67 6.21
C GLN A 58 16.85 6.74 7.13
N HIS A 59 15.99 6.34 8.07
CA HIS A 59 15.30 7.28 8.97
C HIS A 59 16.08 7.60 10.27
N SER A 60 17.00 6.73 10.71
CA SER A 60 17.67 6.85 12.01
C SER A 60 18.64 8.03 12.06
N ASN A 61 19.22 8.44 10.92
CA ASN A 61 20.42 9.31 10.86
C ASN A 61 21.56 8.79 11.77
N ASN A 62 21.54 7.51 12.15
CA ASN A 62 22.52 6.88 13.01
C ASN A 62 23.12 5.67 12.28
N PRO A 63 24.37 5.76 11.81
CA PRO A 63 25.02 4.66 11.11
C PRO A 63 25.35 3.47 12.02
N ASP A 64 25.37 3.66 13.34
CA ASP A 64 25.69 2.63 14.33
C ASP A 64 24.43 2.00 14.95
N LEU A 65 23.30 2.02 14.23
CA LEU A 65 22.06 1.40 14.70
C LEU A 65 22.26 -0.12 14.83
N SER A 66 22.03 -0.66 16.03
CA SER A 66 22.06 -2.12 16.24
C SER A 66 20.96 -2.80 15.41
N LEU A 67 21.36 -3.79 14.60
CA LEU A 67 20.49 -4.66 13.81
C LEU A 67 20.30 -6.01 14.54
N ASP A 68 20.12 -5.97 15.87
CA ASP A 68 19.76 -7.16 16.64
C ASP A 68 18.51 -7.81 16.05
N SER A 69 18.32 -9.11 16.29
CA SER A 69 17.22 -9.91 15.71
C SER A 69 15.86 -9.21 15.85
N ILE A 70 15.41 -8.55 14.78
CA ILE A 70 14.15 -7.82 14.74
C ILE A 70 13.02 -8.85 14.62
N ASP A 71 12.02 -8.76 15.49
CA ASP A 71 10.81 -9.56 15.35
C ASP A 71 10.00 -9.09 14.13
N ILE A 72 9.43 -10.03 13.37
CA ILE A 72 8.58 -9.73 12.21
C ILE A 72 7.42 -8.80 12.59
N ASP A 73 6.88 -8.89 13.80
CA ASP A 73 5.77 -8.06 14.29
C ASP A 73 6.18 -6.59 14.48
N GLU A 74 7.47 -6.33 14.68
CA GLU A 74 8.04 -4.99 14.71
C GLU A 74 8.21 -4.41 13.30
N ALA A 75 8.47 -5.27 12.31
CA ALA A 75 8.73 -4.87 10.94
C ALA A 75 7.45 -4.62 10.13
N ILE A 76 6.35 -5.31 10.47
CA ILE A 76 5.10 -5.26 9.70
C ILE A 76 3.85 -5.23 10.58
N ASP A 77 2.80 -4.59 10.08
CA ASP A 77 1.49 -4.54 10.69
C ASP A 77 0.50 -5.42 9.91
N ARG A 78 0.32 -6.66 10.37
CA ARG A 78 -0.62 -7.61 9.73
C ARG A 78 -2.06 -7.13 9.80
N GLU A 79 -2.46 -6.50 10.90
CA GLU A 79 -3.81 -5.98 11.09
C GLU A 79 -4.11 -4.83 10.12
N TYR A 80 -3.13 -3.98 9.84
CA TYR A 80 -3.22 -3.01 8.75
C TYR A 80 -3.49 -3.69 7.40
N ILE A 81 -2.69 -4.71 7.04
CA ILE A 81 -2.84 -5.42 5.76
C ILE A 81 -4.22 -6.08 5.64
N LYS A 82 -4.65 -6.79 6.69
CA LYS A 82 -5.98 -7.42 6.76
C LYS A 82 -7.09 -6.38 6.58
N LYS A 83 -6.99 -5.24 7.27
CA LYS A 83 -7.96 -4.15 7.15
C LYS A 83 -8.05 -3.60 5.73
N ILE A 84 -6.91 -3.46 5.03
CA ILE A 84 -6.89 -3.06 3.61
C ILE A 84 -7.57 -4.11 2.75
N CYS A 85 -7.23 -5.40 2.89
CA CYS A 85 -7.85 -6.50 2.14
C CYS A 85 -9.37 -6.55 2.32
N LEU A 86 -9.86 -6.50 3.57
CA LEU A 86 -11.29 -6.46 3.87
C LEU A 86 -11.99 -5.24 3.26
N THR A 87 -11.31 -4.10 3.23
CA THR A 87 -11.86 -2.88 2.64
C THR A 87 -11.98 -3.01 1.13
N LEU A 88 -10.97 -3.59 0.48
CA LEU A 88 -10.97 -3.84 -0.96
C LEU A 88 -12.08 -4.80 -1.36
N GLU A 89 -12.25 -5.90 -0.62
CA GLU A 89 -13.31 -6.88 -0.85
C GLU A 89 -14.70 -6.22 -0.72
N LYS A 90 -14.94 -5.50 0.38
CA LYS A 90 -16.25 -4.85 0.64
C LYS A 90 -16.58 -3.69 -0.30
N ASN A 91 -15.59 -3.07 -0.92
CA ASN A 91 -15.75 -1.85 -1.73
C ASN A 91 -15.26 -2.01 -3.16
N GLU A 92 -15.09 -3.24 -3.67
CA GLU A 92 -14.44 -3.48 -4.95
C GLU A 92 -15.06 -2.66 -6.09
N GLU A 93 -16.39 -2.74 -6.25
CA GLU A 93 -17.10 -2.00 -7.30
C GLU A 93 -16.93 -0.48 -7.15
N LYS A 94 -17.00 0.03 -5.92
CA LYS A 94 -16.84 1.46 -5.61
C LYS A 94 -15.43 1.92 -5.94
N ILE A 95 -14.41 1.18 -5.52
CA ILE A 95 -12.99 1.52 -5.76
C ILE A 95 -12.67 1.46 -7.26
N ASN A 96 -13.10 0.40 -7.94
CA ASN A 96 -12.94 0.28 -9.39
C ASN A 96 -13.65 1.43 -10.12
N THR A 97 -14.85 1.82 -9.68
CA THR A 97 -15.58 2.96 -10.24
C THR A 97 -14.82 4.27 -10.04
N LEU A 98 -14.32 4.54 -8.83
CA LEU A 98 -13.52 5.72 -8.51
C LEU A 98 -12.25 5.82 -9.37
N ILE A 99 -11.56 4.71 -9.60
CA ILE A 99 -10.38 4.69 -10.47
C ILE A 99 -10.78 4.94 -11.93
N ASN A 100 -11.78 4.21 -12.44
CA ASN A 100 -12.18 4.27 -13.85
C ASN A 100 -12.79 5.63 -14.23
N SER A 101 -13.61 6.22 -13.35
CA SER A 101 -14.27 7.50 -13.60
C SER A 101 -13.30 8.67 -13.64
N ASN A 102 -12.15 8.55 -12.96
CA ASN A 102 -11.13 9.58 -12.85
C ASN A 102 -9.95 9.38 -13.80
N ALA A 103 -9.84 8.21 -14.45
CA ALA A 103 -8.82 7.91 -15.46
C ALA A 103 -9.14 8.46 -16.87
N ARG A 104 -10.05 9.43 -17.00
CA ARG A 104 -10.74 9.89 -18.24
C ARG A 104 -9.87 10.14 -19.50
N ASN A 105 -8.58 10.46 -19.34
CA ASN A 105 -7.66 10.76 -20.45
C ASN A 105 -6.52 9.75 -20.65
N TRP A 106 -6.44 8.72 -19.79
CA TRP A 106 -5.53 7.61 -19.97
C TRP A 106 -6.33 6.42 -20.49
N THR A 107 -5.78 5.64 -21.42
CA THR A 107 -6.45 4.40 -21.84
C THR A 107 -6.48 3.44 -20.66
N VAL A 108 -7.59 3.45 -19.90
CA VAL A 108 -7.80 2.71 -18.64
C VAL A 108 -7.52 1.21 -18.81
N ASN A 109 -7.75 0.68 -20.03
CA ASN A 109 -7.39 -0.69 -20.42
C ASN A 109 -5.88 -0.97 -20.51
N ARG A 110 -5.01 -0.03 -20.13
CA ARG A 110 -3.55 -0.15 -20.12
C ARG A 110 -2.89 0.30 -18.83
N ILE A 111 -3.64 0.56 -17.75
CA ILE A 111 -3.01 0.88 -16.45
C ILE A 111 -2.21 -0.35 -16.02
N ALA A 112 -0.93 -0.16 -15.70
CA ALA A 112 -0.08 -1.25 -15.25
C ALA A 112 -0.67 -1.86 -13.97
N LYS A 113 -0.56 -3.19 -13.82
CA LYS A 113 -1.10 -3.88 -12.63
C LYS A 113 -0.52 -3.33 -11.32
N VAL A 114 0.74 -2.89 -11.33
CA VAL A 114 1.39 -2.27 -10.17
C VAL A 114 0.83 -0.89 -9.86
N ASP A 115 0.58 -0.04 -10.86
CA ASP A 115 -0.11 1.24 -10.68
C ASP A 115 -1.52 1.04 -10.10
N LEU A 116 -2.25 0.04 -10.60
CA LEU A 116 -3.57 -0.33 -10.07
C LEU A 116 -3.49 -0.80 -8.61
N ALA A 117 -2.50 -1.60 -8.25
CA ALA A 117 -2.31 -2.06 -6.87
C ALA A 117 -2.06 -0.88 -5.92
N ILE A 118 -1.22 0.08 -6.33
CA ILE A 118 -0.95 1.30 -5.56
C ILE A 118 -2.21 2.16 -5.41
N LEU A 119 -2.97 2.37 -6.50
CA LEU A 119 -4.23 3.12 -6.46
C LEU A 119 -5.25 2.45 -5.53
N LYS A 120 -5.41 1.14 -5.64
CA LYS A 120 -6.31 0.36 -4.78
C LYS A 120 -5.93 0.46 -3.31
N LEU A 121 -4.64 0.29 -2.99
CA LEU A 121 -4.13 0.47 -1.63
C LEU A 121 -4.46 1.85 -1.08
N ALA A 122 -4.13 2.91 -1.82
CA ALA A 122 -4.29 4.29 -1.37
C ALA A 122 -5.77 4.64 -1.15
N ILE A 123 -6.65 4.24 -2.07
CA ILE A 123 -8.10 4.48 -1.95
C ILE A 123 -8.69 3.67 -0.79
N ALA A 124 -8.28 2.42 -0.60
CA ALA A 124 -8.72 1.61 0.53
C ALA A 124 -8.29 2.23 1.88
N GLU A 125 -7.04 2.72 1.97
CA GLU A 125 -6.55 3.42 3.16
C GLU A 125 -7.38 4.69 3.45
N ILE A 126 -7.64 5.51 2.42
CA ILE A 126 -8.47 6.72 2.51
C ILE A 126 -9.89 6.41 3.00
N ILE A 127 -10.47 5.28 2.58
CA ILE A 127 -11.85 4.89 2.94
C ILE A 127 -11.91 4.33 4.36
N ALA A 128 -10.93 3.54 4.78
CA ALA A 128 -11.05 2.71 5.99
C ALA A 128 -10.23 3.17 7.20
N ILE A 129 -9.25 4.06 7.02
CA ILE A 129 -8.32 4.44 8.09
C ILE A 129 -8.40 5.95 8.35
N GLU A 130 -9.41 6.33 9.15
CA GLU A 130 -9.70 7.72 9.52
C GLU A 130 -8.53 8.43 10.23
N ASP A 131 -7.70 7.68 10.96
CA ASP A 131 -6.54 8.21 11.68
C ASP A 131 -5.37 8.59 10.77
N ILE A 132 -5.44 8.28 9.47
CA ILE A 132 -4.42 8.65 8.49
C ILE A 132 -4.97 9.79 7.63
N PRO A 133 -4.37 11.01 7.69
CA PRO A 133 -4.77 12.09 6.82
C PRO A 133 -4.65 11.68 5.36
N GLN A 134 -5.68 11.94 4.54
CA GLN A 134 -5.72 11.52 3.14
C GLN A 134 -4.48 11.92 2.33
N ARG A 135 -3.93 13.12 2.61
CA ARG A 135 -2.70 13.62 1.99
C ARG A 135 -1.47 12.73 2.27
N VAL A 136 -1.41 12.10 3.44
CA VAL A 136 -0.36 11.13 3.78
C VAL A 136 -0.50 9.90 2.89
N SER A 137 -1.71 9.33 2.77
CA SER A 137 -1.97 8.18 1.88
C SER A 137 -1.60 8.48 0.43
N VAL A 138 -1.90 9.69 -0.07
CA VAL A 138 -1.49 10.13 -1.41
C VAL A 138 0.03 10.20 -1.54
N ASN A 139 0.72 10.81 -0.59
CA ASN A 139 2.17 10.93 -0.63
C ASN A 139 2.85 9.54 -0.62
N GLU A 140 2.39 8.63 0.25
CA GLU A 140 2.92 7.26 0.33
C GLU A 140 2.70 6.48 -0.97
N ALA A 141 1.54 6.66 -1.62
CA ALA A 141 1.26 6.07 -2.93
C ALA A 141 2.22 6.60 -4.02
N ILE A 142 2.55 7.89 -3.97
CA ILE A 142 3.52 8.52 -4.88
C ILE A 142 4.93 7.98 -4.65
N GLU A 143 5.34 7.79 -3.40
CA GLU A 143 6.65 7.19 -3.10
C GLU A 143 6.74 5.74 -3.56
N LEU A 144 5.69 4.93 -3.35
CA LEU A 144 5.62 3.58 -3.92
C LEU A 144 5.73 3.61 -5.44
N ALA A 145 5.05 4.53 -6.12
CA ALA A 145 5.10 4.66 -7.57
C ALA A 145 6.51 5.00 -8.09
N LYS A 146 7.28 5.80 -7.36
CA LYS A 146 8.67 6.12 -7.72
C LYS A 146 9.60 4.90 -7.61
N ILE A 147 9.29 3.97 -6.70
CA ILE A 147 10.10 2.76 -6.46
C ILE A 147 9.74 1.67 -7.48
N TYR A 148 8.45 1.51 -7.78
CA TYR A 148 7.92 0.32 -8.46
C TYR A 148 7.41 0.54 -9.88
N CYS A 149 7.29 1.79 -10.33
CA CYS A 149 6.64 2.12 -11.61
C CYS A 149 7.51 3.04 -12.47
N ASP A 150 7.03 3.30 -13.70
CA ASP A 150 7.70 4.21 -14.63
C ASP A 150 7.61 5.69 -14.16
N ASP A 151 8.52 6.53 -14.66
CA ASP A 151 8.63 7.97 -14.29
C ASP A 151 7.32 8.78 -14.44
N LYS A 152 6.37 8.31 -15.24
CA LYS A 152 5.06 8.96 -15.45
C LYS A 152 4.04 8.59 -14.38
N SER A 153 4.18 7.44 -13.72
CA SER A 153 3.22 6.90 -12.76
C SER A 153 3.02 7.77 -11.52
N PRO A 154 4.06 8.37 -10.89
CA PRO A 154 3.86 9.26 -9.74
C PRO A 154 2.91 10.42 -10.02
N LYS A 155 3.05 11.07 -11.19
CA LYS A 155 2.18 12.18 -11.60
C LYS A 155 0.77 11.69 -11.93
N PHE A 156 0.66 10.54 -12.59
CA PHE A 156 -0.61 9.92 -12.92
C PHE A 156 -1.41 9.56 -11.65
N ILE A 157 -0.79 8.81 -10.72
CA ILE A 157 -1.40 8.39 -9.46
C ILE A 157 -1.82 9.59 -8.61
N ASN A 158 -0.97 10.62 -8.50
CA ASN A 158 -1.32 11.86 -7.80
C ASN A 158 -2.57 12.53 -8.41
N GLY A 159 -2.67 12.56 -9.74
CA GLY A 159 -3.84 13.11 -10.43
C GLY A 159 -5.13 12.37 -10.12
N ILE A 160 -5.10 11.03 -10.20
CA ILE A 160 -6.27 10.18 -9.89
C ILE A 160 -6.69 10.37 -8.43
N LEU A 161 -5.76 10.24 -7.49
CA LEU A 161 -6.09 10.32 -6.06
C LEU A 161 -6.62 11.70 -5.65
N GLY A 162 -6.10 12.78 -6.24
CA GLY A 162 -6.62 14.13 -6.01
C GLY A 162 -8.08 14.28 -6.45
N SER A 163 -8.45 13.71 -7.61
CA SER A 163 -9.83 13.69 -8.08
C SER A 163 -10.73 12.79 -7.22
N VAL A 164 -10.23 11.64 -6.79
CA VAL A 164 -10.97 10.72 -5.90
C VAL A 164 -11.29 11.38 -4.56
N ILE A 165 -10.33 12.07 -3.94
CA ILE A 165 -10.57 12.82 -2.69
C ILE A 165 -11.67 13.86 -2.89
N SER A 166 -11.57 14.66 -3.96
CA SER A 166 -12.58 15.69 -4.27
C SER A 166 -13.98 15.08 -4.46
N GLU A 167 -14.08 13.91 -5.09
CA GLU A 167 -15.34 13.19 -5.30
C GLU A 167 -15.91 12.61 -3.98
N LEU A 168 -15.05 12.15 -3.07
CA LEU A 168 -15.45 11.66 -1.76
C LEU A 168 -15.93 12.78 -0.83
N GLU A 169 -15.35 13.97 -0.91
CA GLU A 169 -15.75 15.16 -0.13
C GLU A 169 -17.02 15.84 -0.67
N SER A 170 -17.35 15.63 -1.94
CA SER A 170 -18.52 16.24 -2.60
C SER A 170 -19.84 15.48 -2.37
N LYS A 171 -19.84 14.44 -1.51
CA LYS A 171 -21.01 13.63 -1.14
C LYS A 171 -21.25 13.74 0.36
#